data_AF-A0A6H9YJU2-F1
#
_entry.id   AF-A0A6H9YJU2-F1
#
_cell.length_a   1.000
_cell.length_b   1.000
_cell.length_c   1.000
_cell.angle_alpha   90.00
_cell.angle_beta   90.00
_cell.angle_gamma   90.00
#
_symmetry.space_group_name_H-M   'P 1'
#
loop_
_entity.id
_entity.type
_entity.pdbx_description
1 polymer ?
#
loop_
_entity_poly.entity_id
_entity_poly.type
_entity_poly.pdbx_seq_one_letter_code
_entity_poly.pdbx_strand_id
1 'polypeptide(L)'
;MSSPTKPPSPAHAELALPPRFFGLMKATTAFLTTALLVQGITAGQLMANEDGSQLHQTTGGVVTFALILQITAALLVWRVGRGSGRYLAVTALLFVLTSVQFAVGSNGTVAVHVPLGVALFGAGAVLMAQVWTRPARTAD
;
A
#
# COMPACT_ATOMS: atom_id res chain seq x y z
N MET A 1 60.22 -3.28 -13.08
CA MET A 1 59.03 -4.14 -13.25
C MET A 1 57.83 -3.37 -12.74
N SER A 2 57.14 -2.68 -13.65
CA SER A 2 56.00 -1.81 -13.32
C SER A 2 54.73 -2.65 -13.35
N SER A 3 54.08 -2.86 -12.21
CA SER A 3 52.77 -3.54 -12.18
C SER A 3 51.70 -2.61 -12.77
N PRO A 4 50.81 -3.09 -13.66
CA PRO A 4 49.70 -2.27 -14.15
C PRO A 4 48.65 -2.12 -13.05
N THR A 5 48.38 -0.89 -12.60
CA THR A 5 47.24 -0.59 -11.75
C THR A 5 45.96 -0.75 -12.56
N LYS A 6 45.19 -1.79 -12.25
CA LYS A 6 43.84 -2.00 -12.79
C LYS A 6 43.00 -0.77 -12.45
N PRO A 7 42.38 -0.07 -13.42
CA PRO A 7 41.49 1.02 -13.11
C PRO A 7 40.30 0.49 -12.28
N PRO A 8 39.79 1.24 -11.30
CA PRO A 8 38.63 0.83 -10.52
C PRO A 8 37.46 0.54 -11.47
N SER A 9 36.89 -0.66 -11.34
CA SER A 9 35.69 -1.05 -12.09
C SER A 9 34.57 -0.06 -11.76
N PRO A 10 33.80 0.45 -12.75
CA PRO A 10 32.67 1.36 -12.52
C PRO A 10 31.46 0.68 -11.84
N ALA A 11 31.65 -0.44 -11.15
CA ALA A 11 30.60 -1.31 -10.62
C ALA A 11 30.10 -0.93 -9.22
N HIS A 12 30.15 0.35 -8.85
CA HIS A 12 29.53 0.86 -7.61
C HIS A 12 28.59 2.06 -7.86
N ALA A 13 28.05 2.19 -9.07
CA ALA A 13 26.76 2.86 -9.25
C ALA A 13 25.65 1.90 -8.79
N GLU A 14 25.69 1.53 -7.51
CA GLU A 14 24.59 0.82 -6.85
C GLU A 14 23.42 1.80 -6.83
N LEU A 15 22.51 1.62 -7.80
CA LEU A 15 21.45 2.56 -8.15
C LEU A 15 20.48 2.72 -6.96
N ALA A 16 20.77 3.65 -6.06
CA ALA A 16 19.84 4.10 -5.04
C ALA A 16 18.52 4.50 -5.73
N LEU A 17 17.40 3.91 -5.29
CA LEU A 17 16.08 4.17 -5.87
C LEU A 17 15.85 5.69 -5.96
N PRO A 18 15.35 6.24 -7.08
CA PRO A 18 15.06 7.66 -7.18
C PRO A 18 14.15 8.08 -6.01
N PRO A 19 14.54 9.08 -5.18
CA PRO A 19 13.84 9.43 -3.94
C PRO A 19 12.33 9.64 -4.11
N ARG A 20 11.93 10.13 -5.30
CA ARG A 20 10.54 10.41 -5.69
C ARG A 20 9.62 9.19 -5.68
N PHE A 21 10.08 8.01 -6.10
CA PHE A 21 9.18 6.83 -6.18
C PHE A 21 8.90 6.26 -4.81
N PHE A 22 9.89 6.29 -3.92
CA PHE A 22 9.71 5.86 -2.54
C PHE A 22 8.92 6.90 -1.72
N GLY A 23 9.08 8.19 -2.03
CA GLY A 23 8.20 9.25 -1.52
C GLY A 23 6.73 9.04 -1.92
N LEU A 24 6.47 8.73 -3.20
CA LEU A 24 5.13 8.40 -3.68
C LEU A 24 4.56 7.16 -2.98
N MET A 25 5.36 6.10 -2.81
CA MET A 25 4.97 4.90 -2.06
C MET A 25 4.60 5.23 -0.60
N LYS A 26 5.38 6.07 0.08
CA LYS A 26 5.08 6.52 1.45
C LYS A 26 3.77 7.31 1.53
N ALA A 27 3.56 8.22 0.59
CA ALA A 27 2.34 9.04 0.54
C ALA A 27 1.10 8.18 0.24
N THR A 28 1.18 7.30 -0.76
CA THR A 28 0.07 6.41 -1.15
C THR A 28 -0.26 5.37 -0.07
N THR A 29 0.74 4.82 0.64
CA THR A 29 0.49 3.90 1.77
C THR A 29 -0.19 4.61 2.94
N ALA A 30 0.23 5.83 3.26
CA ALA A 30 -0.43 6.65 4.28
C ALA A 30 -1.88 6.96 3.88
N PHE A 31 -2.10 7.40 2.63
CA PHE A 31 -3.44 7.70 2.11
C PHE A 31 -4.36 6.47 2.14
N LEU A 32 -3.88 5.31 1.68
CA LEU A 32 -4.64 4.06 1.71
C LEU A 32 -5.01 3.66 3.15
N THR A 33 -4.06 3.72 4.08
CA THR A 33 -4.29 3.35 5.48
C THR A 33 -5.31 4.28 6.13
N THR A 34 -5.21 5.59 5.89
CA THR A 34 -6.19 6.57 6.36
C THR A 34 -7.56 6.34 5.74
N ALA A 35 -7.64 6.05 4.43
CA ALA A 35 -8.91 5.76 3.77
C ALA A 35 -9.59 4.51 4.37
N LEU A 36 -8.83 3.46 4.67
CA LEU A 36 -9.34 2.25 5.35
C LEU A 36 -9.81 2.53 6.78
N LEU A 37 -9.10 3.38 7.52
CA LEU A 37 -9.53 3.82 8.85
C LEU A 37 -10.87 4.59 8.76
N VAL A 38 -10.95 5.54 7.83
CA VAL A 38 -12.18 6.31 7.58
C VAL A 38 -13.34 5.40 7.16
N GLN A 39 -13.08 4.38 6.32
CA GLN A 39 -14.08 3.36 5.96
C GLN A 39 -14.63 2.62 7.19
N GLY A 40 -13.75 2.31 8.16
CA GLY A 40 -14.17 1.70 9.43
C GLY A 40 -15.02 2.64 10.28
N ILE A 41 -14.68 3.93 10.34
CA ILE A 41 -15.48 4.94 11.03
C ILE A 41 -16.86 5.07 10.39
N THR A 42 -16.92 5.17 9.06
CA THR A 42 -18.21 5.27 8.35
C THR A 42 -19.02 3.98 8.43
N ALA A 43 -18.39 2.81 8.54
CA ALA A 43 -19.09 1.56 8.85
C ALA A 43 -19.76 1.61 10.23
N GLY A 44 -19.09 2.15 11.24
CA GLY A 44 -19.68 2.39 12.56
C GLY A 44 -20.85 3.37 12.49
N GLN A 45 -20.74 4.44 11.69
CA GLN A 45 -21.83 5.40 11.47
C GLN A 45 -23.01 4.78 10.71
N LEU A 46 -22.78 3.89 9.75
CA LEU A 46 -23.81 3.11 9.06
C LEU A 46 -24.62 2.26 10.03
N MET A 47 -23.99 1.69 11.06
CA MET A 47 -24.70 0.91 12.08
C MET A 47 -25.46 1.78 13.07
N ALA A 48 -25.03 3.04 13.27
CA ALA A 48 -25.58 3.93 14.29
C ALA A 48 -26.64 4.91 13.77
N ASN A 49 -26.62 5.27 12.49
CA ASN A 49 -27.42 6.35 11.91
C ASN A 49 -28.06 5.93 10.58
N GLU A 50 -29.28 6.41 10.30
CA GLU A 50 -30.02 6.11 9.06
C GLU A 50 -29.29 6.59 7.80
N ASP A 51 -28.60 7.73 7.86
CA ASP A 51 -27.89 8.33 6.72
C ASP A 51 -26.45 7.81 6.52
N GLY A 52 -25.97 6.90 7.39
CA GLY A 52 -24.58 6.43 7.36
C GLY A 52 -24.21 5.61 6.11
N SER A 53 -25.22 5.16 5.35
CA SER A 53 -25.05 4.32 4.16
C SER A 53 -24.35 5.07 3.03
N GLN A 54 -24.77 6.31 2.77
CA GLN A 54 -24.17 7.12 1.71
C GLN A 54 -22.70 7.43 2.00
N LEU A 55 -22.37 7.74 3.25
CA LEU A 55 -20.99 7.99 3.68
C LEU A 55 -20.12 6.75 3.49
N HIS A 56 -20.58 5.59 3.97
CA HIS A 56 -19.83 4.34 3.86
C HIS A 56 -19.60 3.89 2.40
N GLN A 57 -20.61 4.07 1.55
CA GLN A 57 -20.49 3.77 0.13
C GLN A 57 -19.49 4.70 -0.57
N THR A 58 -19.56 6.00 -0.27
CA THR A 58 -18.64 7.01 -0.82
C THR A 58 -17.20 6.73 -0.42
N THR A 59 -16.95 6.43 0.85
CA THR A 59 -15.60 6.13 1.34
C THR A 59 -15.06 4.82 0.76
N GLY A 60 -15.93 3.88 0.37
CA GLY A 60 -15.52 2.67 -0.37
C GLY A 60 -14.90 3.01 -1.72
N GLY A 61 -15.44 4.00 -2.44
CA GLY A 61 -14.84 4.53 -3.66
C GLY A 61 -13.46 5.15 -3.42
N VAL A 62 -13.28 5.87 -2.30
CA VAL A 62 -11.99 6.47 -1.91
C VAL A 62 -10.95 5.38 -1.62
N VAL A 63 -11.31 4.30 -0.94
CA VAL A 63 -10.41 3.15 -0.69
C VAL A 63 -9.96 2.53 -2.02
N THR A 64 -10.88 2.33 -2.96
CA THR A 64 -10.55 1.79 -4.30
C THR A 64 -9.58 2.69 -5.05
N PHE A 65 -9.82 4.01 -5.03
CA PHE A 65 -8.92 4.97 -5.64
C PHE A 65 -7.52 4.94 -4.97
N ALA A 66 -7.47 4.90 -3.65
CA ALA A 66 -6.22 4.80 -2.90
C ALA A 66 -5.43 3.52 -3.24
N LEU A 67 -6.12 2.39 -3.41
CA LEU A 67 -5.51 1.13 -3.85
C LEU A 67 -4.89 1.23 -5.23
N ILE A 68 -5.58 1.85 -6.20
CA ILE A 68 -5.06 2.04 -7.56
C ILE A 68 -3.77 2.88 -7.52
N LEU A 69 -3.75 3.96 -6.73
CA LEU A 69 -2.56 4.78 -6.54
C LEU A 69 -1.42 3.98 -5.90
N GLN A 70 -1.72 3.19 -4.87
CA GLN A 70 -0.75 2.34 -4.18
C GLN A 70 -0.18 1.26 -5.11
N ILE A 71 -0.99 0.62 -5.95
CA ILE A 71 -0.52 -0.34 -6.97
C ILE A 71 0.41 0.35 -7.95
N THR A 72 0.03 1.54 -8.43
CA THR A 72 0.84 2.32 -9.36
C THR A 72 2.20 2.68 -8.74
N ALA A 73 2.22 3.16 -7.49
CA ALA A 73 3.46 3.45 -6.77
C ALA A 73 4.32 2.19 -6.58
N ALA A 74 3.71 1.06 -6.22
CA ALA A 74 4.40 -0.21 -6.04
C ALA A 74 4.98 -0.75 -7.35
N LEU A 75 4.26 -0.59 -8.46
CA LEU A 75 4.71 -0.95 -9.80
C LEU A 75 5.93 -0.11 -10.21
N LEU A 76 5.89 1.21 -9.98
CA LEU A 76 7.02 2.10 -10.27
C LEU A 76 8.26 1.74 -9.45
N VAL A 77 8.09 1.47 -8.14
CA VAL A 77 9.19 1.02 -7.27
C VAL A 77 9.78 -0.30 -7.76
N TRP A 78 8.95 -1.26 -8.19
CA TRP A 78 9.43 -2.55 -8.68
C TRP A 78 10.09 -2.48 -10.07
N ARG A 79 9.41 -1.90 -11.07
CA ARG A 79 9.85 -1.91 -12.47
C ARG A 79 10.93 -0.88 -12.78
N VAL A 80 10.76 0.34 -12.28
CA VAL A 80 11.65 1.46 -12.61
C VAL A 80 12.68 1.66 -11.51
N GLY A 81 12.27 1.51 -10.25
CA GLY A 81 13.17 1.61 -9.11
C GLY A 81 14.15 0.43 -9.01
N ARG A 82 13.78 -0.79 -9.41
CA ARG A 82 14.47 -2.04 -9.02
C ARG A 82 14.30 -2.41 -7.54
N GLY A 83 13.28 -1.84 -6.89
CA GLY A 83 12.87 -2.21 -5.53
C GLY A 83 12.19 -3.58 -5.48
N SER A 84 11.95 -4.08 -4.25
CA SER A 84 11.34 -5.40 -4.06
C SER A 84 9.91 -5.47 -4.60
N GLY A 85 9.64 -6.45 -5.47
CA GLY A 85 8.29 -6.76 -5.98
C GLY A 85 7.29 -7.22 -4.91
N ARG A 86 7.76 -7.49 -3.68
CA ARG A 86 6.91 -7.85 -2.53
C ARG A 86 5.81 -6.83 -2.28
N TYR A 87 6.10 -5.54 -2.42
CA TYR A 87 5.11 -4.49 -2.18
C TYR A 87 3.97 -4.51 -3.20
N LEU A 88 4.29 -4.82 -4.45
CA LEU A 88 3.29 -4.98 -5.49
C LEU A 88 2.42 -6.21 -5.19
N ALA A 89 3.02 -7.33 -4.82
CA ALA A 89 2.29 -8.55 -4.47
C ALA A 89 1.34 -8.33 -3.27
N VAL A 90 1.82 -7.69 -2.19
CA VAL A 90 0.98 -7.37 -1.02
C VAL A 90 -0.15 -6.42 -1.40
N THR A 91 0.14 -5.37 -2.18
CA THR A 91 -0.90 -4.42 -2.61
C THR A 91 -1.94 -5.09 -3.53
N ALA A 92 -1.51 -5.96 -4.44
CA ALA A 92 -2.41 -6.71 -5.30
C ALA A 92 -3.31 -7.65 -4.47
N LEU A 93 -2.76 -8.30 -3.44
CA LEU A 93 -3.56 -9.10 -2.51
C LEU A 93 -4.59 -8.23 -1.77
N LEU A 94 -4.21 -7.05 -1.27
CA LEU A 94 -5.14 -6.11 -0.64
C LEU A 94 -6.26 -5.71 -1.61
N PHE A 95 -5.93 -5.46 -2.88
CA PHE A 95 -6.93 -5.14 -3.89
C PHE A 95 -7.93 -6.28 -4.10
N VAL A 96 -7.46 -7.52 -4.24
CA VAL A 96 -8.33 -8.69 -4.36
C VAL A 96 -9.23 -8.86 -3.13
N LEU A 97 -8.67 -8.74 -1.94
CA LEU A 97 -9.44 -8.85 -0.69
C LEU A 97 -10.45 -7.70 -0.54
N THR A 98 -10.13 -6.50 -1.00
CA THR A 98 -11.07 -5.38 -1.06
C THR A 98 -12.23 -5.65 -2.03
N SER A 99 -11.97 -6.29 -3.17
CA SER A 99 -13.03 -6.74 -4.09
C SER A 99 -13.95 -7.79 -3.45
N VAL A 100 -13.39 -8.74 -2.70
CA VAL A 100 -14.17 -9.69 -1.88
C VAL A 100 -15.00 -8.93 -0.85
N GLN A 101 -14.43 -7.91 -0.23
CA GLN A 101 -15.11 -7.02 0.71
C GLN A 101 -16.37 -6.39 0.13
N PHE A 102 -16.29 -5.87 -1.10
CA PHE A 102 -17.45 -5.30 -1.81
C PHE A 102 -18.55 -6.34 -2.00
N ALA A 103 -18.20 -7.56 -2.45
CA ALA A 103 -19.18 -8.63 -2.66
C ALA A 103 -19.85 -9.10 -1.36
N VAL A 104 -19.07 -9.27 -0.28
CA VAL A 104 -19.60 -9.66 1.03
C VAL A 104 -20.45 -8.55 1.63
N GLY A 105 -20.04 -7.29 1.45
CA GLY A 105 -20.79 -6.11 1.91
C GLY A 105 -22.12 -5.93 1.19
N SER A 106 -22.15 -6.10 -0.13
CA SER A 106 -23.39 -6.00 -0.92
C SER A 106 -24.40 -7.10 -0.61
N ASN A 107 -23.92 -8.27 -0.16
CA ASN A 107 -24.75 -9.39 0.26
C ASN A 107 -25.26 -9.26 1.71
N GLY A 108 -24.86 -8.21 2.44
CA GLY A 108 -25.27 -7.99 3.83
C GLY A 108 -24.63 -8.94 4.85
N THR A 109 -23.58 -9.68 4.49
CA THR A 109 -22.93 -10.67 5.36
C THR A 109 -21.96 -9.98 6.34
N VAL A 110 -22.51 -9.20 7.27
CA VAL A 110 -21.76 -8.35 8.22
C VAL A 110 -20.74 -9.14 9.04
N ALA A 111 -21.06 -10.38 9.41
CA ALA A 111 -20.20 -11.27 10.19
C ALA A 111 -18.84 -11.58 9.50
N VAL A 112 -18.79 -11.53 8.17
CA VAL A 112 -17.54 -11.68 7.40
C VAL A 112 -17.02 -10.32 6.96
N HIS A 113 -17.92 -9.40 6.61
CA HIS A 113 -17.56 -8.10 6.10
C HIS A 113 -16.75 -7.29 7.12
N VAL A 114 -17.22 -7.21 8.38
CA VAL A 114 -16.58 -6.37 9.40
C VAL A 114 -15.18 -6.88 9.78
N PRO A 115 -14.99 -8.18 10.13
CA PRO A 115 -13.65 -8.67 10.44
C PRO A 115 -12.66 -8.53 9.28
N LEU A 116 -13.11 -8.76 8.03
CA LEU A 116 -12.27 -8.58 6.86
C LEU A 116 -11.86 -7.11 6.67
N GLY A 117 -12.79 -6.16 6.85
CA GLY A 117 -12.48 -4.73 6.81
C GLY A 117 -11.43 -4.31 7.85
N VAL A 118 -11.56 -4.81 9.08
CA VAL A 118 -10.56 -4.57 10.15
C VAL A 118 -9.20 -5.18 9.79
N ALA A 119 -9.19 -6.41 9.26
CA ALA A 119 -7.96 -7.06 8.82
C ALA A 119 -7.26 -6.30 7.68
N LEU A 120 -8.03 -5.76 6.73
CA LEU A 120 -7.52 -4.91 5.64
C LEU A 120 -6.89 -3.63 6.18
N PHE A 121 -7.55 -2.95 7.12
CA PHE A 121 -6.96 -1.79 7.80
C PHE A 121 -5.64 -2.13 8.50
N GLY A 122 -5.63 -3.21 9.29
CA GLY A 122 -4.42 -3.67 9.98
C GLY A 122 -3.29 -4.01 9.01
N ALA A 123 -3.59 -4.69 7.90
CA ALA A 123 -2.62 -4.99 6.85
C ALA A 123 -2.09 -3.73 6.15
N GLY A 124 -2.96 -2.73 5.93
CA GLY A 124 -2.57 -1.40 5.44
C GLY A 124 -1.60 -0.69 6.38
N ALA A 125 -1.90 -0.68 7.68
CA ALA A 125 -1.04 -0.10 8.71
C ALA A 125 0.32 -0.80 8.80
N VAL A 126 0.36 -2.14 8.72
CA VAL A 126 1.60 -2.92 8.67
C VAL A 126 2.39 -2.60 7.40
N LEU A 127 1.74 -2.51 6.24
CA LEU A 127 2.39 -2.12 4.99
C LEU A 127 2.98 -0.71 5.08
N MET A 128 2.24 0.24 5.62
CA MET A 128 2.71 1.60 5.87
C MET A 128 3.93 1.58 6.80
N ALA A 129 3.85 0.90 7.95
CA ALA A 129 4.98 0.77 8.86
C ALA A 129 6.21 0.17 8.16
N GLN A 130 6.05 -0.89 7.37
CA GLN A 130 7.13 -1.50 6.60
C GLN A 130 7.74 -0.55 5.59
N VAL A 131 6.94 0.23 4.85
CA VAL A 131 7.45 1.21 3.87
C VAL A 131 8.20 2.36 4.55
N TRP A 132 7.77 2.76 5.75
CA TRP A 132 8.36 3.89 6.46
C TRP A 132 9.59 3.52 7.30
N THR A 133 9.71 2.26 7.73
CA THR A 133 10.80 1.78 8.60
C THR A 133 11.96 1.14 7.85
N ARG A 134 11.86 0.86 6.54
CA ARG A 134 13.01 0.29 5.80
C ARG A 134 14.18 1.29 5.86
N PRO A 135 15.33 0.90 6.43
CA PRO A 135 16.54 1.70 6.33
C PRO A 135 16.88 1.85 4.85
N ALA A 136 17.29 3.05 4.43
CA ALA A 136 18.11 3.16 3.24
C ALA A 136 19.30 2.23 3.49
N ARG A 137 19.43 1.15 2.73
CA ARG A 137 20.45 0.13 2.95
C ARG A 137 21.81 0.84 2.99
N THR A 138 22.42 0.95 4.17
CA THR A 138 23.84 1.28 4.30
C THR A 138 24.58 0.00 3.93
N ALA A 139 25.38 0.08 2.86
CA ALA A 139 26.20 -1.02 2.37
C ALA A 139 27.41 -1.17 3.30
N ASP A 140 27.61 -2.37 3.83
CA ASP A 140 28.89 -2.86 4.36
C ASP A 140 29.65 -3.59 3.23
#